data_AF-A0A819HKC4-F1
#
_entry.id   AF-A0A819HKC4-F1
#
_cell.length_a   1.000
_cell.length_b   1.000
_cell.length_c   1.000
_cell.angle_alpha   90.00
_cell.angle_beta   90.00
_cell.angle_gamma   90.00
#
_symmetry.space_group_name_H-M   'P 1'
#
loop_
_entity.id
_entity.type
_entity.pdbx_description
1 polymer ?
#
loop_
_entity_poly.entity_id
_entity_poly.type
_entity_poly.pdbx_seq_one_letter_code
_entity_poly.pdbx_strand_id
1 'polypeptide(L)'
;SSSSFCTRIAVLIFLCTWLSNCSLAVQTLFSIENSISYLVSQICTQSIADDRELFIQSLCSFALGLCLVFNNNQIQLYSTESLVKLIDERIRIDSFLEKLGILSKSEFYAKALQKPQLKLSKSSDMILDYEFAHLYETLQSLISHMLTRHDINSTVRTLIDPMSTKLYAQRALTMMTDDNDFIGRVEQININKLKEKQWIEERDIDKKKILALEQQIQEIKDKNA
;
A
#
# COMPACT_ATOMS: atom_id res chain seq x y z
N SER A 1 15.60 4.21 -22.04
CA SER A 1 16.29 4.54 -20.76
C SER A 1 15.46 3.99 -19.63
N SER A 2 15.99 3.06 -18.82
CA SER A 2 15.21 2.38 -17.77
C SER A 2 14.54 3.34 -16.76
N SER A 3 15.02 4.58 -16.63
CA SER A 3 14.40 5.62 -15.81
C SER A 3 13.03 6.09 -16.33
N SER A 4 12.82 6.21 -17.64
CA SER A 4 11.53 6.69 -18.18
C SER A 4 10.42 5.66 -18.00
N PHE A 5 10.78 4.37 -18.06
CA PHE A 5 9.85 3.27 -17.80
C PHE A 5 9.37 3.28 -16.34
N CYS A 6 10.30 3.27 -15.37
CA CYS A 6 9.93 3.29 -13.95
C CYS A 6 9.09 4.51 -13.58
N THR A 7 9.39 5.69 -14.14
CA THR A 7 8.58 6.90 -13.91
C THR A 7 7.15 6.73 -14.43
N ARG A 8 6.96 6.19 -15.65
CA ARG A 8 5.61 5.92 -16.20
C ARG A 8 4.83 4.96 -15.29
N ILE A 9 5.49 3.90 -14.82
CA ILE A 9 4.86 2.94 -13.91
C ILE A 9 4.48 3.58 -12.58
N ALA A 10 5.39 4.31 -11.94
CA ALA A 10 5.13 4.97 -10.67
C ALA A 10 3.95 5.95 -10.76
N VAL A 11 3.87 6.73 -11.85
CA VAL A 11 2.75 7.64 -12.12
C VAL A 11 1.44 6.87 -12.32
N LEU A 12 1.46 5.75 -13.05
CA LEU A 12 0.26 4.94 -13.28
C LEU A 12 -0.21 4.22 -12.01
N ILE A 13 0.70 3.71 -11.19
CA ILE A 13 0.39 3.12 -9.88
C ILE A 13 -0.25 4.18 -8.98
N PHE A 14 0.38 5.36 -8.88
CA PHE A 14 -0.18 6.48 -8.13
C PHE A 14 -1.58 6.85 -8.62
N LEU A 15 -1.77 6.96 -9.94
CA LEU A 15 -3.06 7.27 -10.54
C LEU A 15 -4.10 6.22 -10.16
N CYS A 16 -3.79 4.93 -10.30
CA CYS A 16 -4.71 3.85 -9.95
C CYS A 16 -5.08 3.87 -8.46
N THR A 17 -4.10 4.07 -7.57
CA THR A 17 -4.35 4.21 -6.14
C THR A 17 -5.23 5.43 -5.84
N TRP A 18 -4.99 6.56 -6.51
CA TRP A 18 -5.78 7.78 -6.32
C TRP A 18 -7.23 7.64 -6.79
N LEU A 19 -7.47 6.93 -7.89
CA LEU A 19 -8.81 6.67 -8.41
C LEU A 19 -9.59 5.65 -7.56
N SER A 20 -8.88 4.74 -6.88
CA SER A 20 -9.52 3.69 -6.09
C SER A 20 -10.35 4.27 -4.94
N ASN A 21 -11.59 3.79 -4.78
CA ASN A 21 -12.54 4.24 -3.75
C ASN A 21 -12.80 5.77 -3.72
N CYS A 22 -12.52 6.50 -4.81
CA CYS A 22 -12.63 7.96 -4.84
C CYS A 22 -13.31 8.47 -6.11
N SER A 23 -14.63 8.66 -6.06
CA SER A 23 -15.40 9.18 -7.20
C SER A 23 -15.05 10.63 -7.55
N LEU A 24 -14.48 11.40 -6.63
CA LEU A 24 -14.00 12.76 -6.90
C LEU A 24 -12.70 12.75 -7.73
N ALA A 25 -11.79 11.81 -7.45
CA ALA A 25 -10.58 11.63 -8.26
C ALA A 25 -10.94 11.22 -9.70
N VAL A 26 -11.92 10.32 -9.86
CA VAL A 26 -12.45 9.92 -11.17
C VAL A 26 -13.01 11.12 -11.95
N GLN A 27 -13.85 11.95 -11.31
CA GLN A 27 -14.36 13.18 -11.93
C GLN A 27 -13.25 14.19 -12.29
N THR A 28 -12.23 14.29 -11.43
CA THR A 28 -11.07 15.16 -11.68
C THR A 28 -10.30 14.68 -12.91
N LEU A 29 -10.09 13.37 -13.05
CA LEU A 29 -9.45 12.78 -14.23
C LEU A 29 -10.25 13.07 -15.51
N PHE A 30 -11.57 12.95 -15.47
CA PHE A 30 -12.45 13.27 -16.60
C PHE A 30 -12.41 14.76 -17.01
N SER A 31 -12.10 15.64 -16.05
CA SER A 31 -11.95 17.08 -16.31
C SER A 31 -10.62 17.42 -17.00
N ILE A 32 -9.64 16.52 -16.96
CA ILE A 32 -8.37 16.68 -17.67
C ILE A 32 -8.58 16.36 -19.15
N GLU A 33 -8.26 17.32 -20.01
CA GLU A 33 -8.40 17.16 -21.46
C GLU A 33 -7.59 15.95 -21.97
N ASN A 34 -8.19 15.17 -22.87
CA ASN A 34 -7.58 14.01 -23.53
C ASN A 34 -7.11 12.88 -22.59
N SER A 35 -7.45 12.91 -21.29
CA SER A 35 -7.03 11.87 -20.33
C SER A 35 -7.55 10.48 -20.71
N ILE A 36 -8.84 10.37 -21.02
CA ILE A 36 -9.48 9.13 -21.44
C ILE A 36 -9.01 8.70 -22.82
N SER A 37 -8.86 9.64 -23.75
CA SER A 37 -8.31 9.39 -25.09
C SER A 37 -6.90 8.83 -25.02
N TYR A 38 -6.06 9.33 -24.11
CA TYR A 38 -4.72 8.82 -23.86
C TYR A 38 -4.77 7.37 -23.35
N LEU A 39 -5.59 7.08 -22.33
CA LEU A 39 -5.71 5.72 -21.78
C LEU A 39 -6.14 4.72 -22.88
N VAL A 40 -7.18 5.06 -23.65
CA VAL A 40 -7.66 4.22 -24.75
C VAL A 40 -6.57 4.02 -25.80
N SER A 41 -5.89 5.10 -26.23
CA SER A 41 -4.81 5.01 -27.22
C SER A 41 -3.65 4.15 -26.74
N GLN A 42 -3.29 4.23 -25.45
CA GLN A 42 -2.25 3.39 -24.87
C GLN A 42 -2.67 1.91 -24.91
N ILE A 43 -3.89 1.59 -24.48
CA ILE A 43 -4.41 0.20 -24.49
C ILE A 43 -4.46 -0.39 -25.90
N CYS A 44 -4.85 0.42 -26.89
CA CYS A 44 -4.92 0.01 -28.30
C CYS A 44 -3.54 -0.10 -28.99
N THR A 45 -2.44 0.29 -28.33
CA THR A 45 -1.12 0.27 -28.96
C THR A 45 -0.67 -1.17 -29.22
N GLN A 46 -0.21 -1.48 -30.44
CA GLN A 46 0.23 -2.83 -30.78
C GLN A 46 1.64 -3.09 -30.26
N SER A 47 1.76 -3.89 -29.19
CA SER A 47 3.04 -4.15 -28.49
C SER A 47 3.31 -5.65 -28.32
N ILE A 48 3.11 -6.46 -29.38
CA ILE A 48 3.16 -7.94 -29.34
C ILE A 48 4.46 -8.50 -28.72
N ALA A 49 5.57 -7.75 -28.68
CA ALA A 49 6.87 -8.23 -28.20
C ALA A 49 7.57 -7.32 -27.18
N ASP A 50 6.89 -6.30 -26.63
CA ASP A 50 7.48 -5.42 -25.61
C ASP A 50 6.75 -5.57 -24.28
N ASP A 51 7.28 -6.44 -23.41
CA ASP A 51 6.76 -6.71 -22.06
C ASP A 51 6.58 -5.42 -21.23
N ARG A 52 7.41 -4.39 -21.45
CA ARG A 52 7.30 -3.12 -20.73
C ARG A 52 6.08 -2.34 -21.18
N GLU A 53 5.86 -2.24 -22.48
CA GLU A 53 4.66 -1.57 -23.00
C GLU A 53 3.40 -2.37 -22.68
N LEU A 54 3.44 -3.71 -22.73
CA LEU A 54 2.34 -4.57 -22.28
C LEU A 54 1.97 -4.33 -20.80
N PHE A 55 2.97 -4.13 -19.95
CA PHE A 55 2.75 -3.80 -18.55
C PHE A 55 2.10 -2.42 -18.37
N ILE A 56 2.51 -1.43 -19.15
CA ILE A 56 1.90 -0.09 -19.15
C ILE A 56 0.45 -0.15 -19.66
N GLN A 57 0.18 -0.91 -20.72
CA GLN A 57 -1.16 -1.16 -21.23
C GLN A 57 -2.06 -1.75 -20.14
N SER A 58 -1.54 -2.73 -19.39
CA SER A 58 -2.27 -3.36 -18.30
C SER A 58 -2.66 -2.37 -17.20
N LEU A 59 -1.73 -1.48 -16.79
CA LEU A 59 -2.03 -0.42 -15.83
C LEU A 59 -3.01 0.63 -16.39
N CYS A 60 -2.93 0.97 -17.68
CA CYS A 60 -3.90 1.86 -18.33
C CYS A 60 -5.30 1.22 -18.37
N SER A 61 -5.39 -0.08 -18.70
CA SER A 61 -6.63 -0.85 -18.62
C SER A 61 -7.18 -0.85 -17.20
N PHE A 62 -6.33 -1.04 -16.19
CA PHE A 62 -6.75 -0.98 -14.79
C PHE A 62 -7.28 0.41 -14.42
N ALA A 63 -6.58 1.49 -14.76
CA ALA A 63 -7.03 2.86 -14.51
C ALA A 63 -8.38 3.17 -15.17
N LEU A 64 -8.59 2.75 -16.42
CA LEU A 64 -9.87 2.90 -17.11
C LEU A 64 -10.97 2.04 -16.48
N GLY A 65 -10.64 0.84 -16.00
CA GLY A 65 -11.55 -0.01 -15.24
C GLY A 65 -11.96 0.59 -13.89
N LEU A 66 -11.05 1.26 -13.18
CA LEU A 66 -11.38 2.01 -11.96
C LEU A 66 -12.36 3.16 -12.24
N CYS A 67 -12.23 3.80 -13.40
CA CYS A 67 -13.18 4.79 -13.89
C CYS A 67 -14.56 4.20 -14.22
N LEU A 68 -14.71 2.88 -14.36
CA LEU A 68 -16.03 2.23 -14.41
C LEU A 68 -16.58 1.99 -13.01
N VAL A 69 -15.74 1.44 -12.13
CA VAL A 69 -16.13 0.97 -10.79
C VAL A 69 -16.51 2.13 -9.86
N PHE A 70 -15.70 3.20 -9.85
CA PHE A 70 -15.85 4.30 -8.88
C PHE A 70 -16.52 5.55 -9.49
N ASN A 71 -17.21 5.39 -10.61
CA ASN A 71 -17.92 6.48 -11.26
C ASN A 71 -19.32 6.67 -10.66
N ASN A 72 -19.60 7.90 -10.25
CA ASN A 72 -20.90 8.32 -9.70
C ASN A 72 -21.82 8.95 -10.77
N ASN A 73 -21.48 8.82 -12.05
CA ASN A 73 -22.27 9.22 -13.21
C ASN A 73 -22.64 10.71 -13.27
N GLN A 74 -21.85 11.59 -12.65
CA GLN A 74 -22.10 13.05 -12.70
C GLN A 74 -21.79 13.66 -14.07
N ILE A 75 -20.87 13.07 -14.84
CA ILE A 75 -20.47 13.56 -16.17
C ILE A 75 -21.07 12.64 -17.23
N GLN A 76 -22.11 13.09 -17.93
CA GLN A 76 -22.89 12.28 -18.88
C GLN A 76 -22.04 11.71 -20.03
N LEU A 77 -21.08 12.50 -20.55
CA LEU A 77 -20.15 12.06 -21.60
C LEU A 77 -19.36 10.81 -21.19
N TYR A 78 -19.02 10.71 -19.90
CA TYR A 78 -18.27 9.62 -19.32
C TYR A 78 -19.10 8.85 -18.29
N SER A 79 -20.40 8.66 -18.55
CA SER A 79 -21.22 7.74 -17.75
C SER A 79 -20.65 6.32 -17.83
N THR A 80 -20.95 5.46 -16.84
CA THR A 80 -20.55 4.04 -16.85
C THR A 80 -20.96 3.37 -18.15
N GLU A 81 -22.18 3.62 -18.65
CA GLU A 81 -22.65 3.07 -19.93
C GLU A 81 -21.85 3.60 -21.12
N SER A 82 -21.56 4.90 -21.15
CA SER A 82 -20.74 5.52 -22.18
C SER A 82 -19.32 4.94 -22.21
N LEU A 83 -18.74 4.68 -21.04
CA LEU A 83 -17.40 4.09 -20.91
C LEU A 83 -17.39 2.62 -21.34
N VAL A 84 -18.41 1.83 -20.99
CA VAL A 84 -18.55 0.44 -21.48
C VAL A 84 -18.65 0.41 -23.00
N LYS A 85 -19.51 1.27 -23.59
CA LYS A 85 -19.62 1.41 -25.05
C LYS A 85 -18.30 1.80 -25.69
N LEU A 86 -17.60 2.79 -25.13
CA LEU A 86 -16.29 3.22 -25.61
C LEU A 86 -15.26 2.09 -25.58
N ILE A 87 -15.24 1.26 -24.53
CA ILE A 87 -14.37 0.09 -24.46
C ILE A 87 -14.73 -0.93 -25.54
N ASP A 88 -16.01 -1.27 -25.71
CA ASP A 88 -16.44 -2.26 -26.70
C ASP A 88 -16.19 -1.80 -28.15
N GLU A 89 -16.38 -0.51 -28.44
CA GLU A 89 -16.20 0.03 -29.79
C GLU A 89 -14.73 0.28 -30.16
N ARG A 90 -13.90 0.74 -29.21
CA ARG A 90 -12.51 1.16 -29.51
C ARG A 90 -11.48 0.08 -29.21
N ILE A 91 -11.71 -0.72 -28.18
CA ILE A 91 -10.74 -1.70 -27.67
C ILE A 91 -11.24 -3.13 -27.94
N ARG A 92 -12.56 -3.35 -27.88
CA ARG A 92 -13.23 -4.66 -27.72
C ARG A 92 -13.07 -5.17 -26.29
N ILE A 93 -14.17 -5.65 -25.69
CA ILE A 93 -14.19 -6.11 -24.29
C ILE A 93 -13.17 -7.23 -24.06
N ASP A 94 -13.10 -8.23 -24.94
CA ASP A 94 -12.17 -9.36 -24.78
C ASP A 94 -10.71 -8.90 -24.78
N SER A 95 -10.35 -7.98 -25.69
CA SER A 95 -9.00 -7.43 -25.74
C SER A 95 -8.69 -6.59 -24.51
N PHE A 96 -9.65 -5.80 -24.02
CA PHE A 96 -9.50 -5.06 -22.78
C PHE A 96 -9.22 -5.97 -21.58
N LEU A 97 -9.99 -7.07 -21.44
CA LEU A 97 -9.80 -8.06 -20.37
C LEU A 97 -8.48 -8.81 -20.49
N GLU A 98 -8.05 -9.11 -21.72
CA GLU A 98 -6.73 -9.68 -21.98
C GLU A 98 -5.62 -8.75 -21.50
N LYS A 99 -5.66 -7.46 -21.89
CA LYS A 99 -4.67 -6.45 -21.45
C LYS A 99 -4.70 -6.24 -19.95
N LEU A 100 -5.88 -6.18 -19.36
CA LEU A 100 -6.04 -6.11 -17.92
C LEU A 100 -5.31 -7.29 -17.27
N GLY A 101 -5.56 -8.53 -17.70
CA GLY A 101 -4.93 -9.73 -17.11
C GLY A 101 -3.42 -9.89 -17.27
N ILE A 102 -2.73 -9.03 -18.02
CA ILE A 102 -1.26 -9.07 -18.17
C ILE A 102 -0.57 -8.84 -16.84
N LEU A 103 -1.04 -7.88 -16.02
CA LEU A 103 -0.36 -7.50 -14.78
C LEU A 103 -0.20 -8.69 -13.83
N SER A 104 -1.28 -9.47 -13.64
CA SER A 104 -1.29 -10.67 -12.79
C SER A 104 -0.32 -11.77 -13.23
N LYS A 105 0.09 -11.78 -14.50
CA LYS A 105 1.02 -12.77 -15.06
C LYS A 105 2.48 -12.32 -14.97
N SER A 106 2.73 -11.07 -14.61
CA SER A 106 4.07 -10.51 -14.57
C SER A 106 4.88 -11.01 -13.36
N GLU A 107 6.19 -11.14 -13.53
CA GLU A 107 7.08 -11.45 -12.40
C GLU A 107 7.07 -10.39 -11.30
N PHE A 108 6.86 -9.11 -11.68
CA PHE A 108 6.79 -8.00 -10.73
C PHE A 108 5.60 -8.18 -9.78
N TYR A 109 4.45 -8.60 -10.31
CA TYR A 109 3.26 -8.88 -9.53
C TYR A 109 3.44 -10.09 -8.60
N ALA A 110 3.97 -11.20 -9.13
CA ALA A 110 4.25 -12.39 -8.34
C ALA A 110 5.24 -12.12 -7.18
N LYS A 111 6.27 -11.30 -7.43
CA LYS A 111 7.23 -10.88 -6.39
C LYS A 111 6.58 -9.97 -5.35
N ALA A 112 5.73 -9.04 -5.76
CA ALA A 112 5.04 -8.11 -4.86
C ALA A 112 4.16 -8.85 -3.84
N LEU A 113 3.45 -9.91 -4.24
CA LEU A 113 2.59 -10.69 -3.34
C LEU A 113 3.35 -11.51 -2.28
N GLN A 114 4.64 -11.81 -2.48
CA GLN A 114 5.41 -12.69 -1.60
C GLN A 114 6.00 -12.00 -0.37
N LYS A 115 6.13 -10.67 -0.36
CA LYS A 115 6.88 -9.94 0.68
C LYS A 115 6.13 -8.69 1.15
N PRO A 116 5.39 -8.75 2.29
CA PRO A 116 4.85 -7.54 2.91
C PRO A 116 5.96 -6.66 3.52
N GLN A 117 7.13 -7.22 3.83
CA GLN A 117 8.28 -6.46 4.35
C GLN A 117 9.20 -6.00 3.22
N LEU A 118 9.38 -4.67 3.13
CA LEU A 118 10.34 -3.98 2.26
C LEU A 118 11.79 -4.41 2.60
N LYS A 119 12.31 -5.41 1.89
CA LYS A 119 13.75 -5.74 1.90
C LYS A 119 14.38 -5.20 0.63
N LEU A 120 14.84 -3.95 0.72
CA LEU A 120 15.42 -3.22 -0.41
C LEU A 120 16.88 -3.65 -0.63
N SER A 121 17.14 -4.37 -1.71
CA SER A 121 18.51 -4.69 -2.16
C SER A 121 18.99 -3.77 -3.28
N LYS A 122 18.09 -3.34 -4.18
CA LYS A 122 18.34 -2.39 -5.29
C LYS A 122 17.05 -1.63 -5.63
N SER A 123 17.15 -0.34 -5.96
CA SER A 123 16.00 0.53 -6.30
C SER A 123 15.34 0.22 -7.65
N SER A 124 16.03 -0.51 -8.53
CA SER A 124 15.53 -0.89 -9.87
C SER A 124 14.55 -2.06 -9.87
N ASP A 125 14.46 -2.82 -8.78
CA ASP A 125 13.79 -4.11 -8.74
C ASP A 125 12.36 -4.02 -8.17
N MET A 126 11.97 -2.84 -7.69
CA MET A 126 10.69 -2.60 -7.02
C MET A 126 9.77 -1.76 -7.91
N ILE A 127 9.07 -2.44 -8.81
CA ILE A 127 8.12 -1.81 -9.74
C ILE A 127 6.70 -1.80 -9.15
N LEU A 128 6.35 -2.82 -8.35
CA LEU A 128 5.07 -2.93 -7.64
C LEU A 128 5.33 -3.21 -6.17
N ASP A 129 4.54 -2.61 -5.30
CA ASP A 129 4.49 -2.95 -3.89
C ASP A 129 3.36 -3.93 -3.57
N TYR A 130 3.42 -4.51 -2.38
CA TYR A 130 2.47 -5.50 -1.89
C TYR A 130 1.03 -4.96 -1.85
N GLU A 131 0.86 -3.71 -1.43
CA GLU A 131 -0.46 -3.08 -1.26
C GLU A 131 -1.16 -2.88 -2.62
N PHE A 132 -0.43 -2.42 -3.62
CA PHE A 132 -0.95 -2.24 -4.96
C PHE A 132 -1.29 -3.58 -5.62
N ALA A 133 -0.46 -4.61 -5.43
CA ALA A 133 -0.75 -5.95 -5.97
C ALA A 133 -2.07 -6.49 -5.43
N HIS A 134 -2.36 -6.28 -4.14
CA HIS A 134 -3.61 -6.74 -3.54
C HIS A 134 -4.83 -5.87 -3.90
N LEU A 135 -4.63 -4.55 -4.03
CA LEU A 135 -5.64 -3.64 -4.59
C LEU A 135 -6.07 -4.10 -5.98
N TYR A 136 -5.09 -4.42 -6.83
CA TYR A 136 -5.31 -4.91 -8.17
C TYR A 136 -6.06 -6.26 -8.18
N GLU A 137 -5.63 -7.23 -7.36
CA GLU A 137 -6.28 -8.55 -7.24
C GLU A 137 -7.78 -8.43 -6.95
N THR A 138 -8.13 -7.54 -6.01
CA THR A 138 -9.51 -7.33 -5.60
C THR A 138 -10.34 -6.68 -6.73
N LEU A 139 -9.80 -5.62 -7.33
CA LEU A 139 -10.58 -4.78 -8.25
C LEU A 139 -10.60 -5.30 -9.68
N GLN A 140 -9.59 -6.05 -10.12
CA GLN A 140 -9.56 -6.67 -11.45
C GLN A 140 -10.78 -7.58 -11.67
N SER A 141 -11.10 -8.42 -10.67
CA SER A 141 -12.26 -9.31 -10.74
C SER A 141 -13.55 -8.50 -10.90
N LEU A 142 -13.71 -7.45 -10.10
CA LEU A 142 -14.89 -6.58 -10.17
C LEU A 142 -15.03 -5.90 -11.55
N ILE A 143 -13.94 -5.36 -12.09
CA ILE A 143 -13.92 -4.75 -13.43
C ILE A 143 -14.35 -5.78 -14.50
N SER A 144 -13.86 -7.02 -14.38
CA SER A 144 -14.21 -8.10 -15.32
C SER A 144 -15.70 -8.45 -15.26
N HIS A 145 -16.28 -8.50 -14.06
CA HIS A 145 -17.71 -8.74 -13.87
C HIS A 145 -18.57 -7.61 -14.44
N MET A 146 -18.15 -6.35 -14.25
CA MET A 146 -18.84 -5.16 -14.80
C MET A 146 -18.96 -5.20 -16.33
N LEU A 147 -17.92 -5.68 -17.00
CA LEU A 147 -17.84 -5.70 -18.46
C LEU A 147 -18.51 -6.93 -19.08
N THR A 148 -18.55 -8.06 -18.36
CA THR A 148 -19.11 -9.33 -18.87
C THR A 148 -20.59 -9.53 -18.55
N ARG A 149 -21.14 -8.82 -17.54
CA ARG A 149 -22.55 -8.88 -17.18
C ARG A 149 -23.19 -7.50 -17.30
N HIS A 150 -24.27 -7.41 -18.09
CA HIS A 150 -25.06 -6.19 -18.27
C HIS A 150 -25.84 -5.72 -17.03
N ASP A 151 -25.81 -6.45 -15.91
CA ASP A 151 -26.61 -6.13 -14.71
C ASP A 151 -25.71 -5.72 -13.53
N ILE A 152 -25.37 -4.43 -13.55
CA ILE A 152 -24.33 -3.79 -12.74
C ILE A 152 -24.83 -3.46 -11.32
N ASN A 153 -26.16 -3.39 -11.12
CA ASN A 153 -26.74 -2.70 -9.97
C ASN A 153 -26.83 -3.57 -8.69
N SER A 154 -26.79 -4.90 -8.80
CA SER A 154 -26.97 -5.81 -7.64
C SER A 154 -25.66 -6.39 -7.08
N THR A 155 -24.65 -6.60 -7.94
CA THR A 155 -23.42 -7.32 -7.56
C THR A 155 -22.34 -6.36 -7.05
N VAL A 156 -22.27 -5.15 -7.61
CA VAL A 156 -21.21 -4.16 -7.35
C VAL A 156 -21.29 -3.61 -5.93
N ARG A 157 -22.49 -3.32 -5.42
CA ARG A 157 -22.68 -2.89 -4.02
C ARG A 157 -22.33 -3.98 -3.00
N THR A 158 -22.38 -5.26 -3.40
CA THR A 158 -22.13 -6.40 -2.51
C THR A 158 -20.66 -6.86 -2.55
N LEU A 159 -19.94 -6.57 -3.63
CA LEU A 159 -18.50 -6.88 -3.75
C LEU A 159 -17.59 -5.72 -3.32
N ILE A 160 -18.08 -4.47 -3.37
CA ILE A 160 -17.32 -3.28 -2.95
C ILE A 160 -17.26 -3.13 -1.40
N ASP A 161 -18.03 -3.90 -0.63
CA ASP A 161 -18.02 -3.88 0.85
C ASP A 161 -18.10 -5.32 1.40
N PRO A 162 -17.38 -5.78 2.46
CA PRO A 162 -16.42 -5.14 3.35
C PRO A 162 -15.00 -5.76 3.28
N MET A 163 -14.69 -6.66 2.34
CA MET A 163 -13.45 -7.46 2.44
C MET A 163 -12.17 -6.63 2.24
N SER A 164 -12.18 -5.66 1.33
CA SER A 164 -11.06 -4.71 1.16
C SER A 164 -10.99 -3.74 2.33
N THR A 165 -12.10 -3.11 2.71
CA THR A 165 -12.16 -2.15 3.84
C THR A 165 -11.79 -2.81 5.16
N LYS A 166 -12.26 -4.03 5.41
CA LYS A 166 -11.98 -4.83 6.61
C LYS A 166 -10.55 -5.33 6.60
N LEU A 167 -9.96 -5.66 5.44
CA LEU A 167 -8.54 -6.01 5.36
C LEU A 167 -7.63 -4.78 5.55
N TYR A 168 -7.94 -3.64 4.93
CA TYR A 168 -7.22 -2.38 5.18
C TYR A 168 -7.35 -1.95 6.64
N ALA A 169 -8.55 -2.04 7.22
CA ALA A 169 -8.78 -1.76 8.64
C ALA A 169 -8.09 -2.77 9.55
N GLN A 170 -8.11 -4.06 9.21
CA GLN A 170 -7.45 -5.11 9.99
C GLN A 170 -5.94 -4.96 9.94
N ARG A 171 -5.37 -4.61 8.79
CA ARG A 171 -3.94 -4.30 8.65
C ARG A 171 -3.53 -3.02 9.34
N ALA A 172 -4.34 -1.96 9.26
CA ALA A 172 -4.13 -0.76 10.07
C ALA A 172 -4.14 -1.12 11.56
N LEU A 173 -5.06 -2.02 11.97
CA LEU A 173 -5.06 -2.57 13.33
C LEU A 173 -3.77 -3.34 13.64
N THR A 174 -3.29 -4.20 12.72
CA THR A 174 -2.06 -4.99 12.92
C THR A 174 -0.83 -4.09 13.05
N MET A 175 -0.71 -3.07 12.19
CA MET A 175 0.36 -2.08 12.27
C MET A 175 0.28 -1.30 13.59
N MET A 176 -0.91 -0.88 14.00
CA MET A 176 -1.11 -0.22 15.29
C MET A 176 -0.80 -1.15 16.48
N THR A 177 -1.07 -2.45 16.41
CA THR A 177 -0.66 -3.41 17.44
C THR A 177 0.85 -3.64 17.46
N ASP A 178 1.49 -3.73 16.29
CA ASP A 178 2.95 -3.90 16.19
C ASP A 178 3.67 -2.66 16.75
N ASP A 179 3.15 -1.46 16.47
CA ASP A 179 3.65 -0.19 17.02
C ASP A 179 3.43 -0.11 18.54
N ASN A 180 2.26 -0.52 19.03
CA ASN A 180 1.99 -0.58 20.48
C ASN A 180 2.91 -1.59 21.20
N ASP A 181 3.18 -2.74 20.59
CA ASP A 181 4.10 -3.75 21.12
C ASP A 181 5.56 -3.25 21.12
N PHE A 182 5.92 -2.44 20.13
CA PHE A 182 7.23 -1.78 20.09
C PHE A 182 7.33 -0.72 21.19
N ILE A 183 6.30 0.13 21.35
CA ILE A 183 6.22 1.14 22.42
C ILE A 183 6.32 0.47 23.79
N GLY A 184 5.55 -0.61 24.03
CA GLY A 184 5.60 -1.35 25.29
C GLY A 184 6.98 -1.96 25.58
N ARG A 185 7.69 -2.46 24.55
CA ARG A 185 9.07 -2.94 24.70
C ARG A 185 10.04 -1.81 25.06
N VAL A 186 9.90 -0.64 24.44
CA VAL A 186 10.71 0.54 24.74
C VAL A 186 10.45 1.03 26.17
N GLU A 187 9.19 1.08 26.60
CA GLU A 187 8.81 1.43 27.97
C GLU A 187 9.41 0.45 28.99
N GLN A 188 9.33 -0.86 28.74
CA GLN A 188 9.90 -1.87 29.63
C GLN A 188 11.42 -1.74 29.75
N ILE A 189 12.12 -1.42 28.65
CA ILE A 189 13.55 -1.13 28.67
C ILE A 189 13.84 0.11 29.53
N ASN A 190 13.06 1.17 29.40
CA ASN A 190 13.23 2.38 30.20
C ASN A 190 12.97 2.14 31.69
N ILE A 191 11.94 1.37 32.04
CA ILE A 191 11.66 0.96 33.42
C ILE A 191 12.84 0.16 34.00
N ASN A 192 13.38 -0.80 33.24
CA ASN A 192 14.51 -1.60 33.70
C ASN A 192 15.77 -0.74 33.93
N LYS A 193 16.04 0.20 33.03
CA LYS A 193 17.14 1.18 33.19
C LYS A 193 16.95 2.07 34.42
N LEU A 194 15.73 2.49 34.72
CA LEU A 194 15.43 3.28 35.93
C LEU A 194 15.65 2.47 37.20
N LYS A 195 15.19 1.22 37.24
CA LYS A 195 15.43 0.30 38.37
C LYS A 195 16.91 0.04 38.60
N GLU A 196 17.67 -0.14 37.54
CA GLU A 196 19.13 -0.33 37.62
C GLU A 196 19.83 0.91 38.19
N LYS A 197 19.44 2.12 37.76
CA LYS A 197 19.94 3.37 38.36
C LYS A 197 19.63 3.48 39.85
N GLN A 198 18.39 3.20 40.25
CA GLN A 198 17.99 3.23 41.67
C GLN A 198 18.80 2.23 42.51
N TRP A 199 19.00 1.01 42.00
CA TRP A 199 19.79 0.00 42.68
C TRP A 199 21.26 0.41 42.86
N ILE A 200 21.84 1.08 41.85
CA ILE A 200 23.21 1.61 41.94
C ILE A 200 23.29 2.73 43.00
N GLU A 201 22.31 3.66 43.01
CA GLU A 201 22.25 4.75 43.99
C GLU A 201 22.11 4.24 45.42
N GLU A 202 21.22 3.27 45.67
CA GLU A 202 21.07 2.62 46.99
C GLU A 202 22.37 1.97 47.45
N ARG A 203 23.04 1.23 46.55
CA ARG A 203 24.31 0.57 46.86
C ARG A 203 25.41 1.57 47.21
N ASP A 204 25.45 2.71 46.54
CA ASP A 204 26.44 3.77 46.82
C ASP A 204 26.15 4.49 48.15
N ILE A 205 24.87 4.64 48.52
CA ILE A 205 24.48 5.14 49.85
C ILE A 205 24.95 4.16 50.94
N ASP A 206 24.71 2.86 50.76
CA ASP A 206 25.09 1.87 51.76
C ASP A 206 26.61 1.74 51.90
N LYS A 207 27.37 1.82 50.80
CA LYS A 207 28.84 1.91 50.85
C LYS A 207 29.32 3.11 51.66
N LYS A 208 28.72 4.29 51.48
CA LYS A 208 29.07 5.48 52.26
C LYS A 208 28.80 5.31 53.75
N LYS A 209 27.68 4.67 54.11
CA LYS A 209 27.35 4.37 55.52
C LYS A 209 28.37 3.40 56.14
N ILE A 210 28.76 2.35 55.41
CA ILE A 210 29.78 1.40 55.89
C ILE A 210 31.11 2.13 56.14
N LEU A 211 31.56 2.95 55.20
CA LEU A 211 32.80 3.71 55.33
C LEU A 211 32.78 4.64 56.56
N ALA A 212 31.65 5.30 56.81
CA ALA A 212 31.49 6.17 57.98
C ALA A 212 31.51 5.38 59.31
N LEU A 213 30.89 4.19 59.35
CA LEU A 213 30.95 3.30 60.52
C LEU A 213 32.36 2.78 60.76
N GLU A 214 33.09 2.41 59.71
CA GLU A 214 34.50 2.00 59.82
C GLU A 214 35.38 3.12 60.39
N GLN A 215 35.17 4.36 59.95
CA GLN A 215 35.85 5.54 60.51
C GLN A 215 35.52 5.73 62.00
N GLN A 216 34.26 5.64 62.40
CA GLN A 216 33.87 5.74 63.80
C GLN A 216 34.46 4.62 64.67
N ILE A 217 34.50 3.38 64.16
CA ILE A 217 35.14 2.26 64.85
C ILE A 217 36.64 2.52 65.04
N GLN A 218 37.30 3.07 64.02
CA GLN A 218 38.72 3.40 64.09
C GLN A 218 38.99 4.50 65.13
N GLU A 219 38.20 5.57 65.13
CA GLU A 219 38.31 6.64 66.14
C GLU A 219 38.09 6.13 67.57
N ILE A 220 37.17 5.18 67.78
CA ILE A 220 36.93 4.57 69.10
C ILE A 220 38.11 3.68 69.51
N LYS A 221 38.70 2.93 68.57
CA LYS A 221 39.92 2.15 68.84
C LYS A 221 41.09 3.04 69.22
N ASP A 222 41.29 4.13 68.48
CA ASP A 222 42.40 5.07 68.72
C ASP A 222 42.25 5.82 70.06
N LYS A 223 41.02 6.00 70.57
CA LYS A 223 40.75 6.59 71.90
C LYS A 223 40.93 5.63 73.08
N ASN A 224 40.95 4.32 72.82
CA ASN A 224 41.03 3.27 73.85
C ASN A 224 42.42 2.59 73.91
N ALA A 225 43.37 3.03 73.09
CA ALA A 225 44.78 2.62 73.10
C ALA A 225 45.63 3.66 73.85
#